data_AF-A0A8T4YX52-F1
#
_entry.id   AF-A0A8T4YX52-F1
#
_cell.length_a   1.000
_cell.length_b   1.000
_cell.length_c   1.000
_cell.angle_alpha   90.00
_cell.angle_beta   90.00
_cell.angle_gamma   90.00
#
_symmetry.space_group_name_H-M   'P 1'
#
loop_
_entity.id
_entity.type
_entity.pdbx_description
1 polymer ?
#
loop_
_entity_poly.entity_id
_entity_poly.type
_entity_poly.pdbx_seq_one_letter_code
_entity_poly.pdbx_strand_id
1 'polypeptide(L)'
;MGKPRVMIRGIYATALTRSLTDMGFLISQPSAAMTERFDLKRTHEWDVTVVDRPDRQGIRVEGEAEMAECVVLSLLKALPDMIVREVYIPDLMQKERTGRFRLQAGYLLFDVEFPYGCKTYLDDVRSQVVPTIKNHHLLKTVDPETVDVYEAMLRSDPERRDELSSLAQKNLVYQRLRAGGILQIHHVKPNGSIVRLSDARILRFEDGTLSLQRRIVGDGKYDGLDVKKTGTDYAVTLAEEGSPTLKHSYFSYGGGLKGEFYNVNTPVEFYPDKIRYVDLEVDVVRRPGEKPQIVDSDKLDQAVERSYISLRLAQAAKEIARKLVVELSGD
;
A
#
# COMPACT_ATOMS: atom_id res chain seq x y z
N MET A 1 2.05 8.17 -31.14
CA MET A 1 2.70 9.24 -30.37
C MET A 1 3.96 8.70 -29.73
N GLY A 2 5.01 9.51 -29.56
CA GLY A 2 6.19 9.11 -28.78
C GLY A 2 5.83 8.95 -27.29
N LYS A 3 6.69 8.29 -26.50
CA LYS A 3 6.49 8.24 -25.05
C LYS A 3 6.62 9.64 -24.44
N PRO A 4 5.78 10.02 -23.46
CA PRO A 4 5.84 11.33 -22.84
C PRO A 4 7.14 11.54 -22.08
N ARG A 5 7.55 12.80 -21.98
CA ARG A 5 8.67 13.24 -21.15
C ARG A 5 8.20 13.40 -19.71
N VAL A 6 8.86 12.73 -18.77
CA VAL A 6 8.40 12.63 -17.39
C VAL A 6 9.37 13.35 -16.46
N MET A 7 8.87 14.28 -15.66
CA MET A 7 9.60 14.87 -14.54
C MET A 7 9.23 14.14 -13.26
N ILE A 8 10.24 13.68 -12.51
CA ILE A 8 10.02 12.84 -11.32
C ILE A 8 10.70 13.49 -10.09
N ARG A 9 9.99 13.56 -8.96
CA ARG A 9 10.52 14.00 -7.66
C ARG A 9 10.01 13.11 -6.53
N GLY A 10 10.80 13.06 -5.46
CA GLY A 10 10.43 12.37 -4.23
C GLY A 10 11.25 11.12 -3.95
N ILE A 11 10.85 10.36 -2.93
CA ILE A 11 11.57 9.19 -2.45
C ILE A 11 11.59 8.06 -3.49
N TYR A 12 10.51 7.92 -4.27
CA TYR A 12 10.39 6.92 -5.32
C TYR A 12 11.17 7.28 -6.60
N ALA A 13 11.72 8.49 -6.69
CA ALA A 13 12.23 9.03 -7.94
C ALA A 13 13.32 8.18 -8.59
N THR A 14 14.23 7.59 -7.80
CA THR A 14 15.32 6.76 -8.35
C THR A 14 14.80 5.47 -8.97
N ALA A 15 13.93 4.75 -8.27
CA ALA A 15 13.34 3.51 -8.75
C ALA A 15 12.48 3.75 -9.99
N LEU A 16 11.62 4.77 -9.94
CA LEU A 16 10.74 5.13 -11.06
C LEU A 16 11.53 5.63 -12.27
N THR A 17 12.61 6.39 -12.06
CA THR A 17 13.52 6.81 -13.14
C THR A 17 14.11 5.59 -13.85
N ARG A 18 14.59 4.59 -13.10
CA ARG A 18 15.09 3.35 -13.68
C ARG A 18 14.01 2.62 -14.48
N SER A 19 12.86 2.34 -13.85
CA SER A 19 11.77 1.60 -14.50
C SER A 19 11.24 2.29 -15.75
N LEU A 20 11.03 3.61 -15.72
CA LEU A 20 10.50 4.35 -16.86
C LEU A 20 11.54 4.48 -17.98
N THR A 21 12.83 4.64 -17.65
CA THR A 21 13.91 4.66 -18.65
C THR A 21 14.04 3.30 -19.34
N ASP A 22 13.98 2.19 -18.60
CA ASP A 22 14.00 0.82 -19.16
C ASP A 22 12.80 0.58 -20.09
N MET A 23 11.68 1.25 -19.83
CA MET A 23 10.51 1.25 -20.71
C MET A 23 10.64 2.23 -21.88
N GLY A 24 11.69 3.05 -21.99
CA GLY A 24 11.92 4.00 -23.08
C GLY A 24 11.25 5.37 -22.92
N PHE A 25 10.81 5.74 -21.71
CA PHE A 25 10.39 7.11 -21.42
C PHE A 25 11.60 8.03 -21.32
N LEU A 26 11.41 9.32 -21.66
CA LEU A 26 12.43 10.34 -21.49
C LEU A 26 12.26 11.02 -20.14
N ILE A 27 13.35 11.11 -19.37
CA ILE A 27 13.33 11.74 -18.05
C ILE A 27 13.73 13.21 -18.16
N SER A 28 12.82 14.09 -17.78
CA SER A 28 13.01 15.54 -17.84
C SER A 28 13.34 16.14 -16.48
N GLN A 29 14.13 17.21 -16.51
CA GLN A 29 14.67 17.87 -15.33
C GLN A 29 15.17 16.90 -14.24
N PRO A 30 16.10 15.97 -14.52
CA PRO A 30 16.68 15.14 -13.47
C PRO A 30 17.31 16.01 -12.37
N SER A 31 17.20 15.57 -11.10
CA SER A 31 17.97 16.17 -10.01
C SER A 31 19.46 15.85 -10.19
N ALA A 32 20.35 16.57 -9.49
CA ALA A 32 21.80 16.29 -9.55
C ALA A 32 22.12 14.81 -9.27
N ALA A 33 21.47 14.23 -8.26
CA ALA A 33 21.61 12.81 -7.94
C ALA A 33 21.12 11.88 -9.06
N MET A 34 20.06 12.26 -9.81
CA MET A 34 19.58 11.46 -10.95
C MET A 34 20.50 11.60 -12.16
N THR A 35 21.03 12.78 -12.42
CA THR A 35 22.05 12.99 -13.47
C THR A 35 23.28 12.13 -13.21
N GLU A 36 23.78 12.12 -11.98
CA GLU A 36 24.95 11.31 -11.59
C GLU A 36 24.69 9.81 -11.74
N ARG A 37 23.53 9.32 -11.31
CA ARG A 37 23.20 7.88 -11.29
C ARG A 37 22.89 7.29 -12.66
N PHE A 38 22.36 8.08 -13.58
CA PHE A 38 21.78 7.58 -14.83
C PHE A 38 22.35 8.24 -16.09
N ASP A 39 23.34 9.12 -15.96
CA ASP A 39 23.93 9.90 -17.07
C ASP A 39 22.87 10.61 -17.94
N LEU A 40 21.86 11.18 -17.26
CA LEU A 40 20.71 11.78 -17.94
C LEU A 40 21.00 13.22 -18.37
N LYS A 41 20.71 13.50 -19.64
CA LYS A 41 20.74 14.87 -20.17
C LYS A 41 19.58 15.68 -19.61
N ARG A 42 19.87 16.91 -19.17
CA ARG A 42 18.85 17.81 -18.64
C ARG A 42 18.05 18.44 -19.77
N THR A 43 16.77 18.12 -19.85
CA THR A 43 15.77 18.82 -20.65
C THR A 43 14.88 19.67 -19.74
N HIS A 44 14.40 20.81 -20.24
CA HIS A 44 13.59 21.74 -19.46
C HIS A 44 12.08 21.56 -19.65
N GLU A 45 11.65 20.88 -20.71
CA GLU A 45 10.24 20.63 -21.01
C GLU A 45 9.84 19.21 -20.58
N TRP A 46 8.63 19.07 -20.03
CA TRP A 46 8.05 17.79 -19.64
C TRP A 46 6.55 17.80 -19.89
N ASP A 47 5.98 16.62 -20.10
CA ASP A 47 4.56 16.41 -20.44
C ASP A 47 3.79 15.87 -19.22
N VAL A 48 4.48 15.13 -18.34
CA VAL A 48 3.92 14.53 -17.13
C VAL A 48 4.82 14.79 -15.94
N THR A 49 4.23 15.16 -14.81
CA THR A 49 4.87 15.29 -13.51
C THR A 49 4.51 14.09 -12.64
N VAL A 50 5.50 13.49 -12.00
CA VAL A 50 5.35 12.43 -11.00
C VAL A 50 5.99 12.88 -9.69
N VAL A 51 5.21 12.97 -8.63
CA VAL A 51 5.67 13.40 -7.30
C VAL A 51 5.14 12.47 -6.21
N ASP A 52 5.80 12.39 -5.08
CA ASP A 52 5.26 11.64 -3.93
C ASP A 52 3.87 12.16 -3.53
N ARG A 53 3.01 11.25 -3.05
CA ARG A 53 1.84 11.63 -2.27
C ARG A 53 2.28 12.29 -0.96
N PRO A 54 1.44 13.18 -0.37
CA PRO A 54 1.78 13.83 0.89
C PRO A 54 2.09 12.87 2.05
N ASP A 55 1.45 11.71 2.08
CA ASP A 55 1.67 10.64 3.07
C ASP A 55 2.83 9.68 2.71
N ARG A 56 3.45 9.88 1.53
CA ARG A 56 4.51 9.04 0.93
C ARG A 56 4.11 7.58 0.71
N GLN A 57 2.80 7.27 0.71
CA GLN A 57 2.25 5.94 0.45
C GLN A 57 2.06 5.67 -1.05
N GLY A 58 2.75 6.41 -1.90
CA GLY A 58 2.67 6.30 -3.35
C GLY A 58 2.99 7.63 -4.02
N ILE A 59 2.44 7.85 -5.21
CA ILE A 59 2.74 9.01 -6.06
C ILE A 59 1.46 9.68 -6.59
N ARG A 60 1.59 10.93 -7.00
CA ARG A 60 0.64 11.62 -7.86
C ARG A 60 1.24 11.75 -9.24
N VAL A 61 0.44 11.43 -10.26
CA VAL A 61 0.80 11.57 -11.66
C VAL A 61 -0.12 12.60 -12.29
N GLU A 62 0.43 13.73 -12.73
CA GLU A 62 -0.33 14.83 -13.33
C GLU A 62 0.24 15.19 -14.70
N GLY A 63 -0.63 15.46 -15.67
CA GLY A 63 -0.21 15.72 -17.04
C GLY A 63 -1.39 15.79 -17.98
N GLU A 64 -1.11 15.94 -19.28
CA GLU A 64 -2.14 15.74 -20.29
C GLU A 64 -2.74 14.32 -20.16
N ALA A 65 -4.05 14.17 -20.35
CA ALA A 65 -4.81 12.95 -20.07
C ALA A 65 -4.19 11.69 -20.66
N GLU A 66 -3.98 11.67 -21.99
CA GLU A 66 -3.39 10.52 -22.69
C GLU A 66 -1.96 10.23 -22.24
N MET A 67 -1.19 11.27 -21.90
CA MET A 67 0.21 11.16 -21.49
C MET A 67 0.35 10.66 -20.05
N ALA A 68 -0.44 11.21 -19.13
CA ALA A 68 -0.49 10.78 -17.74
C ALA A 68 -1.01 9.34 -17.64
N GLU A 69 -2.07 9.01 -18.39
CA GLU A 69 -2.59 7.64 -18.47
C GLU A 69 -1.54 6.67 -19.03
N CYS A 70 -0.78 7.06 -20.07
CA CYS A 70 0.31 6.25 -20.60
C CYS A 70 1.36 5.88 -19.53
N VAL A 71 1.74 6.84 -18.68
CA VAL A 71 2.67 6.60 -17.55
C VAL A 71 2.05 5.66 -16.53
N VAL A 72 0.82 5.92 -16.10
CA VAL A 72 0.10 5.13 -15.10
C VAL A 72 -0.09 3.68 -15.57
N LEU A 73 -0.54 3.46 -16.80
CA LEU A 73 -0.74 2.12 -17.35
C LEU A 73 0.60 1.36 -17.52
N SER A 74 1.68 2.07 -17.82
CA SER A 74 3.02 1.45 -17.90
C SER A 74 3.50 0.99 -16.53
N LEU A 75 3.30 1.80 -15.49
CA LEU A 75 3.61 1.44 -14.12
C LEU A 75 2.70 0.32 -13.60
N LEU A 76 1.39 0.39 -13.88
CA LEU A 76 0.41 -0.62 -13.47
C LEU A 76 0.73 -2.01 -14.04
N LYS A 77 1.28 -2.08 -15.25
CA LYS A 77 1.74 -3.34 -15.86
C LYS A 77 2.98 -3.91 -15.19
N ALA A 78 3.88 -3.05 -14.71
CA ALA A 78 5.16 -3.44 -14.14
C ALA A 78 5.09 -3.73 -12.65
N LEU A 79 4.25 -3.00 -11.91
CA LEU A 79 4.16 -3.05 -10.46
C LEU A 79 3.10 -4.07 -10.00
N PRO A 80 3.35 -4.82 -8.91
CA PRO A 80 2.55 -5.99 -8.56
C PRO A 80 1.17 -5.66 -7.98
N ASP A 81 1.10 -4.77 -7.00
CA ASP A 81 -0.10 -4.46 -6.21
C ASP A 81 -0.46 -2.97 -6.23
N MET A 82 -0.06 -2.27 -7.30
CA MET A 82 -0.35 -0.84 -7.50
C MET A 82 -1.87 -0.59 -7.60
N ILE A 83 -2.34 0.43 -6.90
CA ILE A 83 -3.75 0.86 -6.90
C ILE A 83 -3.82 2.28 -7.44
N VAL A 84 -4.73 2.53 -8.37
CA VAL A 84 -4.85 3.80 -9.09
C VAL A 84 -6.18 4.46 -8.76
N ARG A 85 -6.19 5.76 -8.51
CA ARG A 85 -7.42 6.53 -8.29
C ARG A 85 -7.39 7.73 -9.21
N GLU A 86 -8.38 7.83 -10.08
CA GLU A 86 -8.57 9.04 -10.87
C GLU A 86 -9.13 10.14 -9.95
N VAL A 87 -8.44 11.28 -9.88
CA VAL A 87 -8.86 12.44 -9.11
C VAL A 87 -9.35 13.52 -10.07
N TYR A 88 -10.66 13.67 -10.14
CA TYR A 88 -11.28 14.79 -10.86
C TYR A 88 -11.05 16.07 -10.07
N ILE A 89 -10.30 17.03 -10.64
CA ILE A 89 -10.03 18.32 -10.01
C ILE A 89 -11.29 19.20 -10.09
N PRO A 90 -11.98 19.51 -8.97
CA PRO A 90 -13.23 20.28 -9.00
C PRO A 90 -13.02 21.78 -9.32
N ASP A 91 -11.81 22.32 -9.12
CA ASP A 91 -11.52 23.75 -9.27
C ASP A 91 -11.52 24.26 -10.72
N LEU A 92 -11.46 23.36 -11.71
CA LEU A 92 -11.75 23.73 -13.11
C LEU A 92 -13.25 23.92 -13.38
N MET A 93 -14.12 23.60 -12.43
CA MET A 93 -15.58 23.56 -12.59
C MET A 93 -16.36 24.63 -11.79
N GLN A 94 -15.71 25.55 -11.05
CA GLN A 94 -16.44 26.60 -10.31
C GLN A 94 -16.37 28.01 -10.96
N LYS A 95 -17.37 28.25 -11.82
CA LYS A 95 -18.18 29.49 -12.09
C LYS A 95 -17.53 30.87 -12.37
N GLU A 96 -17.68 31.26 -13.65
CA GLU A 96 -18.25 32.52 -14.19
C GLU A 96 -17.81 33.91 -13.67
N ARG A 97 -17.11 34.65 -14.56
CA ARG A 97 -17.58 35.93 -15.15
C ARG A 97 -16.58 36.37 -16.23
N THR A 98 -16.78 35.94 -17.47
CA THR A 98 -16.32 36.55 -18.76
C THR A 98 -16.08 35.48 -19.84
N GLY A 99 -17.17 34.93 -20.38
CA GLY A 99 -17.40 34.80 -21.82
C GLY A 99 -16.39 34.15 -22.78
N ARG A 100 -15.32 33.46 -22.35
CA ARG A 100 -14.48 32.59 -23.20
C ARG A 100 -13.68 31.61 -22.34
N PHE A 101 -14.06 30.33 -22.36
CA PHE A 101 -13.16 29.24 -21.98
C PHE A 101 -13.12 28.21 -23.11
N ARG A 102 -11.90 27.86 -23.53
CA ARG A 102 -11.59 26.51 -24.02
C ARG A 102 -11.45 25.68 -22.76
N LEU A 103 -12.25 24.64 -22.59
CA LEU A 103 -11.94 23.58 -21.65
C LEU A 103 -10.47 23.17 -21.88
N GLN A 104 -9.65 23.08 -20.84
CA GLN A 104 -8.50 22.18 -20.90
C GLN A 104 -9.02 20.76 -20.63
N ALA A 105 -9.98 20.33 -21.47
CA ALA A 105 -10.44 18.95 -21.52
C ALA A 105 -9.23 18.14 -21.98
N GLY A 106 -8.54 17.51 -21.03
CA GLY A 106 -7.32 16.78 -21.32
C GLY A 106 -6.18 16.97 -20.31
N TYR A 107 -6.39 17.42 -19.07
CA TYR A 107 -5.37 17.31 -18.02
C TYR A 107 -5.94 16.45 -16.87
N LEU A 108 -5.22 15.40 -16.49
CA LEU A 108 -5.65 14.45 -15.46
C LEU A 108 -4.67 14.42 -14.30
N LEU A 109 -5.21 14.11 -13.12
CA LEU A 109 -4.46 13.80 -11.92
C LEU A 109 -4.83 12.39 -11.45
N PHE A 110 -3.84 11.52 -11.35
CA PHE A 110 -3.97 10.21 -10.75
C PHE A 110 -3.33 10.21 -9.36
N ASP A 111 -4.07 9.78 -8.35
CA ASP A 111 -3.55 9.40 -7.04
C ASP A 111 -3.23 7.90 -7.08
N VAL A 112 -1.96 7.57 -6.97
CA VAL A 112 -1.46 6.20 -7.05
C VAL A 112 -0.98 5.77 -5.67
N GLU A 113 -1.49 4.65 -5.20
CA GLU A 113 -1.08 3.99 -3.98
C GLU A 113 -0.05 2.90 -4.29
N PHE A 114 1.01 2.86 -3.49
CA PHE A 114 2.04 1.82 -3.49
C PHE A 114 1.96 1.05 -2.17
N PRO A 115 1.24 -0.08 -2.15
CA PRO A 115 1.29 -1.01 -1.03
C PRO A 115 2.65 -1.70 -0.93
N TYR A 116 2.77 -2.63 0.02
CA TYR A 116 4.03 -3.28 0.37
C TYR A 116 4.75 -3.92 -0.83
N GLY A 117 4.02 -4.60 -1.73
CA GLY A 117 4.59 -5.23 -2.91
C GLY A 117 5.25 -4.23 -3.86
N CYS A 118 4.60 -3.09 -4.11
CA CYS A 118 5.18 -1.98 -4.89
C CYS A 118 6.43 -1.42 -4.23
N LYS A 119 6.37 -1.16 -2.92
CA LYS A 119 7.51 -0.57 -2.18
C LYS A 119 8.73 -1.48 -2.23
N THR A 120 8.56 -2.76 -1.91
CA THR A 120 9.63 -3.76 -1.93
C THR A 120 10.18 -3.96 -3.35
N TYR A 121 9.31 -4.05 -4.36
CA TYR A 121 9.73 -4.12 -5.76
C TYR A 121 10.57 -2.89 -6.16
N LEU A 122 10.11 -1.69 -5.81
CA LEU A 122 10.83 -0.44 -6.12
C LEU A 122 12.12 -0.30 -5.31
N ASP A 123 12.20 -0.82 -4.08
CA ASP A 123 13.44 -0.93 -3.31
C ASP A 123 14.47 -1.80 -4.03
N ASP A 124 14.03 -2.94 -4.58
CA ASP A 124 14.91 -3.83 -5.33
C ASP A 124 15.39 -3.19 -6.64
N VAL A 125 14.49 -2.53 -7.39
CA VAL A 125 14.89 -1.74 -8.58
C VAL A 125 15.90 -0.65 -8.20
N ARG A 126 15.66 0.07 -7.10
CA ARG A 126 16.58 1.11 -6.61
C ARG A 126 17.94 0.54 -6.23
N SER A 127 17.97 -0.64 -5.60
CA SER A 127 19.21 -1.32 -5.16
C SER A 127 20.17 -1.66 -6.31
N GLN A 128 19.66 -1.78 -7.54
CA GLN A 128 20.47 -1.99 -8.75
C GLN A 128 21.21 -0.71 -9.20
N VAL A 129 20.85 0.44 -8.64
CA VAL A 129 21.39 1.76 -9.06
C VAL A 129 22.20 2.40 -7.93
N VAL A 130 21.74 2.28 -6.69
CA VAL A 130 22.37 2.92 -5.53
C VAL A 130 22.23 2.01 -4.31
N PRO A 131 23.23 1.96 -3.40
CA PRO A 131 23.12 1.20 -2.15
C PRO A 131 21.81 1.51 -1.43
N THR A 132 20.99 0.47 -1.25
CA THR A 132 19.62 0.57 -0.74
C THR A 132 19.34 -0.55 0.26
N ILE A 133 18.94 -0.19 1.48
CA ILE A 133 18.48 -1.15 2.48
C ILE A 133 17.11 -1.73 2.11
N LYS A 134 16.77 -2.92 2.60
CA LYS A 134 15.42 -3.48 2.44
C LYS A 134 14.40 -2.58 3.16
N ASN A 135 13.17 -2.55 2.65
CA ASN A 135 12.08 -1.70 3.14
C ASN A 135 12.41 -0.19 3.12
N HIS A 136 13.31 0.26 2.24
CA HIS A 136 13.69 1.67 2.12
C HIS A 136 12.47 2.58 2.02
N HIS A 137 11.58 2.37 1.05
CA HIS A 137 10.44 3.27 0.87
C HIS A 137 9.49 3.27 2.08
N LEU A 138 9.28 2.11 2.74
CA LEU A 138 8.49 2.02 3.97
C LEU A 138 9.15 2.83 5.09
N LEU A 139 10.44 2.60 5.34
CA LEU A 139 11.19 3.26 6.40
C LEU A 139 11.37 4.76 6.14
N LYS A 140 11.45 5.20 4.88
CA LYS A 140 11.42 6.63 4.49
C LYS A 140 10.12 7.35 4.85
N THR A 141 9.03 6.63 5.08
CA THR A 141 7.80 7.23 5.62
C THR A 141 7.85 7.40 7.14
N VAL A 142 8.72 6.65 7.83
CA VAL A 142 8.91 6.70 9.28
C VAL A 142 9.95 7.76 9.64
N ASP A 143 11.18 7.60 9.14
CA ASP A 143 12.29 8.51 9.42
C ASP A 143 13.26 8.52 8.23
N PRO A 144 13.16 9.53 7.34
CA PRO A 144 14.04 9.66 6.19
C PRO A 144 15.52 9.77 6.54
N GLU A 145 15.84 10.55 7.58
CA GLU A 145 17.21 10.92 7.90
C GLU A 145 17.97 9.71 8.42
N THR A 146 17.33 8.93 9.30
CA THR A 146 17.91 7.68 9.80
C THR A 146 18.16 6.68 8.66
N VAL A 147 17.25 6.58 7.68
CA VAL A 147 17.47 5.72 6.50
C VAL A 147 18.68 6.21 5.68
N ASP A 148 18.86 7.52 5.50
CA ASP A 148 20.02 8.06 4.78
C ASP A 148 21.34 7.70 5.48
N VAL A 149 21.35 7.67 6.81
CA VAL A 149 22.52 7.22 7.59
C VAL A 149 22.82 5.74 7.31
N TYR A 150 21.82 4.87 7.32
CA TYR A 150 22.01 3.44 7.01
C TYR A 150 22.49 3.22 5.56
N GLU A 151 21.95 3.96 4.58
CA GLU A 151 22.41 3.87 3.18
C GLU A 151 23.82 4.43 2.99
N ALA A 152 24.20 5.46 3.76
CA ALA A 152 25.57 5.97 3.76
C ALA A 152 26.56 4.94 4.32
N MET A 153 26.20 4.21 5.37
CA MET A 153 27.00 3.09 5.88
C MET A 153 27.11 1.96 4.84
N LEU A 154 26.00 1.62 4.19
CA LEU A 154 25.94 0.57 3.18
C LEU A 154 26.82 0.89 1.95
N ARG A 155 26.99 2.18 1.61
CA ARG A 155 27.88 2.60 0.52
C ARG A 155 29.33 2.21 0.76
N SER A 156 29.77 2.21 2.02
CA SER A 156 31.14 1.85 2.41
C SER A 156 31.33 0.34 2.57
N ASP A 157 30.26 -0.39 2.89
CA ASP A 157 30.31 -1.84 3.12
C ASP A 157 29.03 -2.53 2.60
N PRO A 158 28.95 -2.82 1.28
CA PRO A 158 27.75 -3.35 0.64
C PRO A 158 27.31 -4.73 1.16
N GLU A 159 28.23 -5.55 1.66
CA GLU A 159 27.96 -6.91 2.16
C GLU A 159 27.07 -6.89 3.42
N ARG A 160 27.03 -5.75 4.13
CA ARG A 160 26.22 -5.57 5.34
C ARG A 160 24.74 -5.22 5.07
N ARG A 161 24.25 -5.33 3.82
CA ARG A 161 22.87 -4.98 3.46
C ARG A 161 21.84 -5.61 4.39
N ASP A 162 21.93 -6.90 4.64
CA ASP A 162 20.94 -7.62 5.46
C ASP A 162 21.02 -7.24 6.94
N GLU A 163 22.24 -7.08 7.47
CA GLU A 163 22.46 -6.64 8.84
C GLU A 163 21.91 -5.22 9.07
N LEU A 164 22.27 -4.27 8.21
CA LEU A 164 21.85 -2.87 8.30
C LEU A 164 20.34 -2.72 8.09
N SER A 165 19.76 -3.49 7.17
CA SER A 165 18.30 -3.52 6.97
C SER A 165 17.57 -4.01 8.21
N SER A 166 18.06 -5.11 8.81
CA SER A 166 17.49 -5.67 10.04
C SER A 166 17.60 -4.70 11.22
N LEU A 167 18.75 -4.01 11.34
CA LEU A 167 18.97 -3.02 12.38
C LEU A 167 18.07 -1.78 12.19
N ALA A 168 17.91 -1.30 10.96
CA ALA A 168 17.02 -0.19 10.64
C ALA A 168 15.55 -0.54 10.95
N GLN A 169 15.06 -1.68 10.48
CA GLN A 169 13.70 -2.17 10.77
C GLN A 169 13.48 -2.32 12.28
N LYS A 170 14.45 -2.90 12.99
CA LYS A 170 14.37 -3.07 14.44
C LYS A 170 14.26 -1.72 15.16
N ASN A 171 15.15 -0.79 14.84
CA ASN A 171 15.27 0.49 15.54
C ASN A 171 14.11 1.43 15.24
N LEU A 172 13.68 1.49 13.98
CA LEU A 172 12.62 2.40 13.55
C LEU A 172 11.23 1.84 13.89
N VAL A 173 11.01 0.53 13.74
CA VAL A 173 9.66 -0.08 13.85
C VAL A 173 9.56 -0.99 15.08
N TYR A 174 10.26 -2.12 15.09
CA TYR A 174 9.96 -3.23 16.01
C TYR A 174 10.16 -2.88 17.49
N GLN A 175 11.11 -2.02 17.83
CA GLN A 175 11.32 -1.61 19.22
C GLN A 175 10.11 -0.88 19.84
N ARG A 176 9.18 -0.37 19.02
CA ARG A 176 7.93 0.24 19.49
C ARG A 176 6.78 -0.78 19.64
N LEU A 177 6.89 -1.95 19.03
CA LEU A 177 5.88 -3.02 19.05
C LEU A 177 6.00 -3.88 20.32
N ARG A 178 5.75 -3.29 21.49
CA ARG A 178 5.88 -3.97 22.80
C ARG A 178 4.54 -4.39 23.38
N ALA A 179 4.52 -5.53 24.07
CA ALA A 179 3.34 -5.98 24.81
C ALA A 179 2.81 -4.89 25.75
N GLY A 180 1.50 -4.68 25.73
CA GLY A 180 0.83 -3.60 26.45
C GLY A 180 0.77 -2.26 25.72
N GLY A 181 1.57 -2.07 24.65
CA GLY A 181 1.49 -0.89 23.79
C GLY A 181 0.15 -0.81 23.05
N ILE A 182 -0.20 0.39 22.62
CA ILE A 182 -1.40 0.63 21.79
C ILE A 182 -0.95 0.85 20.34
N LEU A 183 -1.66 0.23 19.42
CA LEU A 183 -1.39 0.28 18.00
C LEU A 183 -2.69 0.51 17.22
N GLN A 184 -2.61 1.30 16.16
CA GLN A 184 -3.73 1.50 15.25
C GLN A 184 -3.75 0.42 14.16
N ILE A 185 -4.94 0.07 13.68
CA ILE A 185 -5.10 -0.79 12.49
C ILE A 185 -5.70 0.08 11.39
N HIS A 186 -4.90 0.40 10.38
CA HIS A 186 -5.29 1.21 9.22
C HIS A 186 -5.78 0.28 8.12
N HIS A 187 -7.10 0.13 8.04
CA HIS A 187 -7.78 -0.62 6.99
C HIS A 187 -8.07 0.34 5.82
N VAL A 188 -7.17 0.38 4.84
CA VAL A 188 -7.27 1.30 3.70
C VAL A 188 -8.17 0.68 2.65
N LYS A 189 -9.13 1.43 2.14
CA LYS A 189 -10.06 0.98 1.10
C LYS A 189 -9.50 1.23 -0.31
N PRO A 190 -9.95 0.49 -1.35
CA PRO A 190 -9.56 0.73 -2.74
C PRO A 190 -9.91 2.12 -3.28
N ASN A 191 -10.79 2.87 -2.61
CA ASN A 191 -11.09 4.27 -2.96
C ASN A 191 -10.23 5.31 -2.20
N GLY A 192 -9.39 4.89 -1.25
CA GLY A 192 -8.42 5.73 -0.55
C GLY A 192 -8.86 6.16 0.84
N SER A 193 -10.12 5.92 1.19
CA SER A 193 -10.60 6.13 2.55
C SER A 193 -9.89 5.18 3.53
N ILE A 194 -9.56 5.68 4.71
CA ILE A 194 -8.90 4.90 5.76
C ILE A 194 -9.89 4.66 6.89
N VAL A 195 -10.28 3.40 7.07
CA VAL A 195 -11.08 2.99 8.23
C VAL A 195 -10.11 2.72 9.38
N ARG A 196 -10.15 3.58 10.39
CA ARG A 196 -9.38 3.38 11.63
C ARG A 196 -10.21 2.53 12.58
N LEU A 197 -9.80 1.29 12.78
CA LEU A 197 -10.41 0.44 13.80
C LEU A 197 -10.09 0.97 15.19
N SER A 198 -10.86 0.52 16.19
CA SER A 198 -10.59 0.85 17.59
C SER A 198 -9.16 0.50 17.98
N ASP A 199 -8.56 1.37 18.79
CA ASP A 199 -7.20 1.21 19.32
C ASP A 199 -7.00 -0.21 19.88
N ALA A 200 -5.96 -0.89 19.39
CA ALA A 200 -5.69 -2.27 19.70
C ALA A 200 -4.48 -2.37 20.63
N ARG A 201 -4.62 -3.12 21.72
CA ARG A 201 -3.52 -3.41 22.64
C ARG A 201 -2.68 -4.55 22.09
N ILE A 202 -1.37 -4.36 22.02
CA ILE A 202 -0.43 -5.40 21.66
C ILE A 202 -0.40 -6.45 22.77
N LEU A 203 -0.77 -7.68 22.44
CA LEU A 203 -0.62 -8.84 23.32
C LEU A 203 0.80 -9.38 23.24
N ARG A 204 1.30 -9.57 22.01
CA ARG A 204 2.63 -10.13 21.72
C ARG A 204 3.10 -9.67 20.35
N PHE A 205 4.42 -9.50 20.19
CA PHE A 205 5.09 -9.37 18.91
C PHE A 205 6.33 -10.29 18.94
N GLU A 206 6.41 -11.23 18.00
CA GLU A 206 7.50 -12.20 17.89
C GLU A 206 7.58 -12.70 16.44
N ASP A 207 8.80 -12.88 15.92
CA ASP A 207 9.06 -13.46 14.59
C ASP A 207 8.19 -12.86 13.47
N GLY A 208 8.08 -11.53 13.43
CA GLY A 208 7.29 -10.82 12.40
C GLY A 208 5.76 -10.93 12.59
N THR A 209 5.30 -11.61 13.63
CA THR A 209 3.88 -11.84 13.92
C THR A 209 3.43 -11.02 15.13
N LEU A 210 2.37 -10.25 14.93
CA LEU A 210 1.76 -9.35 15.89
C LEU A 210 0.37 -9.87 16.29
N SER A 211 0.16 -10.01 17.60
CA SER A 211 -1.15 -10.31 18.18
C SER A 211 -1.70 -9.06 18.86
N LEU A 212 -2.86 -8.59 18.40
CA LEU A 212 -3.51 -7.37 18.86
C LEU A 212 -4.89 -7.70 19.44
N GLN A 213 -5.27 -7.08 20.54
CA GLN A 213 -6.62 -7.17 21.10
C GLN A 213 -7.32 -5.81 21.09
N ARG A 214 -8.53 -5.75 20.54
CA ARG A 214 -9.36 -4.54 20.56
C ARG A 214 -10.74 -4.84 21.10
N ARG A 215 -11.33 -3.86 21.78
CA ARG A 215 -12.74 -3.91 22.18
C ARG A 215 -13.63 -3.59 20.98
N ILE A 216 -14.77 -4.25 20.92
CA ILE A 216 -15.78 -3.99 19.91
C ILE A 216 -16.68 -2.86 20.37
N VAL A 217 -16.94 -1.91 19.47
CA VAL A 217 -17.80 -0.75 19.74
C VAL A 217 -19.12 -0.93 18.99
N GLY A 218 -20.20 -0.64 19.69
CA GLY A 218 -21.57 -0.71 19.18
C GLY A 218 -22.13 -2.14 19.12
N ASP A 219 -23.45 -2.21 19.05
CA ASP A 219 -24.20 -3.45 18.88
C ASP A 219 -24.62 -3.61 17.40
N GLY A 220 -24.91 -4.84 16.98
CA GLY A 220 -25.36 -5.12 15.62
C GLY A 220 -25.20 -6.58 15.25
N LYS A 221 -24.77 -6.85 14.03
CA LYS A 221 -24.38 -8.18 13.55
C LYS A 221 -22.96 -8.09 13.00
N TYR A 222 -22.18 -9.17 13.12
CA TYR A 222 -20.96 -9.29 12.32
C TYR A 222 -21.37 -9.71 10.92
N ASP A 223 -21.18 -8.83 9.95
CA ASP A 223 -21.45 -9.11 8.54
C ASP A 223 -20.63 -10.34 8.09
N GLY A 224 -21.25 -11.24 7.32
CA GLY A 224 -20.67 -12.52 6.90
C GLY A 224 -20.74 -13.66 7.94
N LEU A 225 -20.69 -13.37 9.24
CA LEU A 225 -20.79 -14.40 10.30
C LEU A 225 -22.23 -14.69 10.75
N ASP A 226 -23.16 -13.78 10.49
CA ASP A 226 -24.55 -13.88 10.94
C ASP A 226 -24.73 -13.99 12.48
N VAL A 227 -23.72 -13.60 13.26
CA VAL A 227 -23.74 -13.64 14.72
C VAL A 227 -23.99 -12.24 15.30
N LYS A 228 -24.79 -12.16 16.37
CA LYS A 228 -25.03 -10.91 17.12
C LYS A 228 -23.71 -10.31 17.59
N LYS A 229 -23.44 -9.06 17.24
CA LYS A 229 -22.32 -8.25 17.73
C LYS A 229 -22.76 -7.46 18.96
N THR A 230 -21.96 -7.44 20.01
CA THR A 230 -22.23 -6.64 21.22
C THR A 230 -21.04 -5.77 21.59
N GLY A 231 -21.28 -4.60 22.21
CA GLY A 231 -20.23 -3.68 22.70
C GLY A 231 -19.36 -4.24 23.85
N THR A 232 -19.66 -5.45 24.30
CA THR A 232 -18.89 -6.21 25.29
C THR A 232 -17.98 -7.27 24.67
N ASP A 233 -18.10 -7.51 23.36
CA ASP A 233 -17.22 -8.41 22.62
C ASP A 233 -15.80 -7.83 22.51
N TYR A 234 -14.85 -8.70 22.21
CA TYR A 234 -13.50 -8.32 21.82
C TYR A 234 -13.05 -9.09 20.58
N ALA A 235 -12.11 -8.51 19.85
CA ALA A 235 -11.43 -9.18 18.73
C ALA A 235 -9.95 -9.35 19.04
N VAL A 236 -9.42 -10.53 18.72
CA VAL A 236 -7.98 -10.78 18.63
C VAL A 236 -7.61 -10.80 17.16
N THR A 237 -6.67 -9.96 16.78
CA THR A 237 -6.15 -9.85 15.42
C THR A 237 -4.74 -10.45 15.39
N LEU A 238 -4.50 -11.35 14.44
CA LEU A 238 -3.17 -11.87 14.14
C LEU A 238 -2.72 -11.28 12.81
N ALA A 239 -1.66 -10.49 12.85
CA ALA A 239 -1.05 -9.87 11.69
C ALA A 239 0.37 -10.39 11.53
N GLU A 240 0.73 -10.84 10.33
CA GLU A 240 2.10 -11.22 9.98
C GLU A 240 2.59 -10.21 8.94
N GLU A 241 3.78 -9.64 9.18
CA GLU A 241 4.36 -8.65 8.27
C GLU A 241 4.59 -9.27 6.88
N GLY A 242 4.11 -8.59 5.82
CA GLY A 242 4.19 -9.11 4.46
C GLY A 242 3.18 -10.22 4.14
N SER A 243 2.29 -10.60 5.05
CA SER A 243 1.21 -11.53 4.73
C SER A 243 0.10 -10.84 3.96
N PRO A 244 -0.44 -11.43 2.88
CA PRO A 244 -1.59 -10.90 2.13
C PRO A 244 -2.93 -11.25 2.78
N THR A 245 -2.90 -11.67 4.05
CA THR A 245 -4.09 -11.96 4.83
C THR A 245 -3.98 -11.36 6.23
N LEU A 246 -5.13 -10.99 6.80
CA LEU A 246 -5.21 -10.55 8.19
C LEU A 246 -6.34 -11.29 8.90
N LYS A 247 -6.01 -11.99 9.99
CA LYS A 247 -6.98 -12.78 10.75
C LYS A 247 -7.55 -11.98 11.91
N HIS A 248 -8.87 -11.94 12.01
CA HIS A 248 -9.65 -11.44 13.14
C HIS A 248 -10.49 -12.57 13.75
N SER A 249 -10.22 -12.92 15.00
CA SER A 249 -11.06 -13.83 15.79
C SER A 249 -11.93 -13.02 16.74
N TYR A 250 -13.26 -13.19 16.65
CA TYR A 250 -14.23 -12.47 17.47
C TYR A 250 -14.70 -13.33 18.64
N PHE A 251 -14.71 -12.76 19.84
CA PHE A 251 -15.08 -13.44 21.08
C PHE A 251 -16.16 -12.69 21.83
N SER A 252 -17.02 -13.44 22.51
CA SER A 252 -17.94 -12.87 23.50
C SER A 252 -17.20 -12.43 24.75
N TYR A 253 -17.84 -11.61 25.59
CA TYR A 253 -17.30 -11.23 26.90
C TYR A 253 -16.86 -12.42 27.76
N GLY A 254 -17.56 -13.55 27.66
CA GLY A 254 -17.24 -14.79 28.37
C GLY A 254 -16.14 -15.65 27.73
N GLY A 255 -15.49 -15.17 26.66
CA GLY A 255 -14.40 -15.86 25.97
C GLY A 255 -14.85 -16.90 24.94
N GLY A 256 -16.15 -17.03 24.67
CA GLY A 256 -16.66 -17.94 23.63
C GLY A 256 -16.36 -17.41 22.23
N LEU A 257 -15.73 -18.22 21.37
CA LEU A 257 -15.48 -17.88 19.97
C LEU A 257 -16.80 -17.72 19.22
N LYS A 258 -16.98 -16.57 18.56
CA LYS A 258 -18.16 -16.23 17.76
C LYS A 258 -17.92 -16.47 16.27
N GLY A 259 -16.66 -16.40 15.84
CA GLY A 259 -16.25 -16.68 14.48
C GLY A 259 -14.89 -16.06 14.16
N GLU A 260 -14.35 -16.48 13.04
CA GLU A 260 -13.08 -16.00 12.50
C GLU A 260 -13.33 -15.36 11.14
N PHE A 261 -12.58 -14.30 10.88
CA PHE A 261 -12.70 -13.49 9.69
C PHE A 261 -11.30 -13.22 9.18
N TYR A 262 -11.08 -13.46 7.90
CA TYR A 262 -9.79 -13.33 7.26
C TYR A 262 -9.93 -12.34 6.11
N ASN A 263 -9.39 -11.14 6.27
CA ASN A 263 -9.31 -10.18 5.19
C ASN A 263 -8.25 -10.64 4.19
N VAL A 264 -8.59 -10.69 2.90
CA VAL A 264 -7.58 -10.74 1.83
C VAL A 264 -7.20 -9.31 1.49
N ASN A 265 -5.92 -9.00 1.63
CA ASN A 265 -5.41 -7.64 1.51
C ASN A 265 -4.09 -7.61 0.74
N THR A 266 -3.62 -6.41 0.42
CA THR A 266 -2.21 -6.23 0.06
C THR A 266 -1.36 -6.57 1.28
N PRO A 267 -0.12 -7.03 1.10
CA PRO A 267 0.71 -7.48 2.21
C PRO A 267 0.79 -6.48 3.36
N VAL A 268 0.65 -6.96 4.60
CA VAL A 268 0.56 -6.09 5.78
C VAL A 268 1.87 -5.39 6.08
N GLU A 269 1.80 -4.07 6.25
CA GLU A 269 2.91 -3.18 6.55
C GLU A 269 2.94 -2.84 8.04
N PHE A 270 4.10 -2.97 8.69
CA PHE A 270 4.27 -2.60 10.10
C PHE A 270 4.95 -1.24 10.21
N TYR A 271 4.35 -0.38 11.04
CA TYR A 271 4.86 0.95 11.40
C TYR A 271 4.98 1.05 12.92
N PRO A 272 5.67 2.07 13.44
CA PRO A 272 5.92 2.18 14.88
C PRO A 272 4.65 2.42 15.71
N ASP A 273 3.59 2.94 15.07
CA ASP A 273 2.32 3.37 15.65
C ASP A 273 1.08 2.66 15.07
N LYS A 274 1.25 1.87 13.99
CA LYS A 274 0.15 1.23 13.26
C LYS A 274 0.57 -0.02 12.52
N ILE A 275 -0.39 -0.89 12.21
CA ILE A 275 -0.30 -1.76 11.02
C ILE A 275 -1.18 -1.18 9.93
N ARG A 276 -0.80 -1.40 8.67
CA ARG A 276 -1.49 -0.86 7.50
C ARG A 276 -1.53 -1.88 6.37
N TYR A 277 -2.63 -1.89 5.64
CA TYR A 277 -2.79 -2.66 4.41
C TYR A 277 -3.92 -2.02 3.59
N VAL A 278 -3.95 -2.32 2.29
CA VAL A 278 -5.11 -2.02 1.45
C VAL A 278 -5.99 -3.26 1.35
N ASP A 279 -7.24 -3.11 1.78
CA ASP A 279 -8.27 -4.13 1.67
C ASP A 279 -8.61 -4.40 0.21
N LEU A 280 -8.63 -5.67 -0.18
CA LEU A 280 -8.98 -6.07 -1.55
C LEU A 280 -10.45 -6.49 -1.66
N GLU A 281 -11.27 -6.19 -0.65
CA GLU A 281 -12.72 -6.39 -0.63
C GLU A 281 -13.13 -7.84 -0.94
N VAL A 282 -12.32 -8.80 -0.46
CA VAL A 282 -12.61 -10.24 -0.48
C VAL A 282 -12.24 -10.79 0.87
N ASP A 283 -13.19 -11.47 1.49
CA ASP A 283 -13.02 -11.99 2.84
C ASP A 283 -13.32 -13.48 2.89
N VAL A 284 -12.64 -14.19 3.80
CA VAL A 284 -12.99 -15.59 4.15
C VAL A 284 -13.49 -15.60 5.59
N VAL A 285 -14.67 -16.17 5.80
CA VAL A 285 -15.27 -16.30 7.13
C VAL A 285 -15.35 -17.75 7.54
N ARG A 286 -15.12 -18.02 8.82
CA ARG A 286 -15.30 -19.34 9.41
C ARG A 286 -16.11 -19.22 10.68
N ARG A 287 -17.31 -19.81 10.66
CA ARG A 287 -18.17 -19.89 11.84
C ARG A 287 -17.82 -21.13 12.68
N PRO A 288 -18.04 -21.11 14.00
CA PRO A 288 -17.77 -22.28 14.83
C PRO A 288 -18.52 -23.52 14.33
N GLY A 289 -17.79 -24.58 13.99
CA GLY A 289 -18.37 -25.84 13.49
C GLY A 289 -18.78 -25.86 12.02
N GLU A 290 -18.61 -24.76 11.28
CA GLU A 290 -18.92 -24.68 9.85
C GLU A 290 -17.65 -24.69 8.99
N LYS A 291 -17.80 -25.05 7.71
CA LYS A 291 -16.73 -24.90 6.72
C LYS A 291 -16.46 -23.42 6.43
N PRO A 292 -15.20 -23.03 6.15
CA PRO A 292 -14.88 -21.67 5.73
C PRO A 292 -15.56 -21.32 4.40
N GLN A 293 -15.99 -20.07 4.27
CA GLN A 293 -16.70 -19.56 3.10
C GLN A 293 -16.11 -18.22 2.66
N ILE A 294 -16.01 -18.00 1.36
CA ILE A 294 -15.68 -16.68 0.81
C ILE A 294 -16.94 -15.81 0.89
N VAL A 295 -16.82 -14.63 1.49
CA VAL A 295 -17.91 -13.65 1.59
C VAL A 295 -17.64 -12.52 0.61
N ASP A 296 -18.60 -12.36 -0.30
CA ASP A 296 -18.85 -11.24 -1.21
C ASP A 296 -17.65 -10.69 -2.00
N SER A 297 -17.51 -11.13 -3.26
CA SER A 297 -16.53 -10.61 -4.22
C SER A 297 -17.05 -9.45 -5.08
N ASP A 298 -18.31 -9.04 -4.93
CA ASP A 298 -18.93 -8.07 -5.84
C ASP A 298 -18.29 -6.68 -5.68
N LYS A 299 -17.83 -6.36 -4.47
CA LYS A 299 -17.08 -5.12 -4.20
C LYS A 299 -15.71 -5.10 -4.86
N LEU A 300 -15.01 -6.24 -4.90
CA LEU A 300 -13.75 -6.35 -5.66
C LEU A 300 -14.01 -6.15 -7.15
N ASP A 301 -15.07 -6.77 -7.70
CA ASP A 301 -15.42 -6.60 -9.11
C ASP A 301 -15.80 -5.15 -9.43
N GLN A 302 -16.55 -4.48 -8.55
CA GLN A 302 -16.80 -3.03 -8.65
C GLN A 302 -15.52 -2.18 -8.57
N ALA A 303 -14.54 -2.57 -7.74
CA ALA A 303 -13.26 -1.87 -7.65
C ALA A 303 -12.42 -2.02 -8.94
N VAL A 304 -12.55 -3.16 -9.63
CA VAL A 304 -11.97 -3.37 -10.96
C VAL A 304 -12.69 -2.53 -12.01
N GLU A 305 -14.03 -2.51 -12.01
CA GLU A 305 -14.83 -1.68 -12.93
C GLU A 305 -14.50 -0.18 -12.80
N ARG A 306 -14.27 0.27 -11.57
CA ARG A 306 -13.82 1.65 -11.28
C ARG A 306 -12.34 1.90 -11.54
N SER A 307 -11.63 0.91 -12.10
CA SER A 307 -10.20 0.96 -12.41
C SER A 307 -9.28 1.21 -11.20
N TYR A 308 -9.76 0.93 -9.99
CA TYR A 308 -8.94 1.05 -8.78
C TYR A 308 -7.95 -0.09 -8.65
N ILE A 309 -8.41 -1.30 -8.95
CA ILE A 309 -7.66 -2.55 -8.83
C ILE A 309 -7.46 -3.14 -10.22
N SER A 310 -6.24 -3.55 -10.53
CA SER A 310 -5.97 -4.25 -11.79
C SER A 310 -6.63 -5.65 -11.80
N LEU A 311 -7.02 -6.12 -12.98
CA LEU A 311 -7.53 -7.49 -13.15
C LEU A 311 -6.57 -8.56 -12.57
N ARG A 312 -5.26 -8.34 -12.73
CA ARG A 312 -4.22 -9.22 -12.19
C ARG A 312 -4.27 -9.28 -10.66
N LEU A 313 -4.36 -8.13 -9.99
CA LEU A 313 -4.43 -8.08 -8.53
C LEU A 313 -5.74 -8.69 -8.01
N ALA A 314 -6.86 -8.43 -8.67
CA ALA A 314 -8.14 -9.04 -8.32
C ALA A 314 -8.12 -10.57 -8.47
N GLN A 315 -7.51 -11.10 -9.53
CA GLN A 315 -7.32 -12.55 -9.71
C GLN A 315 -6.45 -13.15 -8.61
N ALA A 316 -5.34 -12.49 -8.25
CA ALA A 316 -4.49 -12.92 -7.14
C ALA A 316 -5.25 -12.95 -5.80
N ALA A 317 -6.05 -11.92 -5.51
CA ALA A 317 -6.89 -11.87 -4.32
C ALA A 317 -7.89 -13.04 -4.26
N LYS A 318 -8.59 -13.32 -5.37
CA LYS A 318 -9.51 -14.46 -5.48
C LYS A 318 -8.79 -15.81 -5.30
N GLU A 319 -7.55 -15.94 -5.78
CA GLU A 319 -6.74 -17.14 -5.59
C GLU A 319 -6.30 -17.33 -4.13
N ILE A 320 -5.86 -16.25 -3.47
CA ILE A 320 -5.52 -16.27 -2.03
C ILE A 320 -6.73 -16.69 -1.20
N ALA A 321 -7.91 -16.12 -1.47
CA ALA A 321 -9.15 -16.51 -0.78
C ALA A 321 -9.47 -18.00 -0.93
N ARG A 322 -9.32 -18.56 -2.15
CA ARG A 322 -9.54 -20.00 -2.39
C ARG A 322 -8.53 -20.87 -1.67
N LYS A 323 -7.24 -20.52 -1.70
CA LYS A 323 -6.17 -21.24 -0.98
C LYS A 323 -6.45 -21.25 0.52
N LEU A 324 -6.88 -20.11 1.06
CA LEU A 324 -7.21 -19.98 2.48
C LEU A 324 -8.40 -20.86 2.88
N VAL A 325 -9.42 -20.99 2.02
CA VAL A 325 -10.54 -21.92 2.26
C VAL A 325 -10.06 -23.37 2.34
N VAL A 326 -9.13 -23.79 1.47
CA VAL A 326 -8.56 -25.15 1.48
C VAL A 326 -7.78 -25.37 2.78
N GLU A 327 -6.85 -24.46 3.10
CA GLU A 327 -6.03 -24.54 4.32
C GLU A 327 -6.87 -24.60 5.59
N LEU A 328 -7.91 -23.77 5.70
CA LEU A 328 -8.80 -23.72 6.86
C LEU A 328 -9.77 -24.92 6.94
N SER A 329 -9.98 -25.63 5.83
CA SER A 329 -10.78 -26.86 5.79
C SER A 329 -9.97 -28.09 6.24
N GLY A 330 -8.63 -27.98 6.26
CA GLY A 330 -7.72 -29.09 6.59
C GLY A 330 -7.52 -30.09 5.44
N ASP A 331 -7.75 -29.66 4.20
CA ASP A 331 -7.63 -30.44 2.97
C ASP A 331 -6.24 -30.30 2.31
#